data_AF-A0AAD3H8Z5-F1
#
_entry.id   AF-A0AAD3H8Z5-F1
#
_cell.length_a   1.000
_cell.length_b   1.000
_cell.length_c   1.000
_cell.angle_alpha   90.00
_cell.angle_beta   90.00
_cell.angle_gamma   90.00
#
_symmetry.space_group_name_H-M   'P 1'
#
loop_
_entity.id
_entity.type
_entity.pdbx_description
1 polymer ?
#
loop_
_entity_poly.entity_id
_entity_poly.type
_entity_poly.pdbx_seq_one_letter_code
_entity_poly.pdbx_strand_id
1 'polypeptide(L)'
;MPSQIFSLPDDVFYNMLLFVDQPLSVARVICTQIAPLSSDTTNLVSNTSTLWDFVLGGYYSTESGVSSPSAYRARTQRRTSKRLRRTTAKEDVIHAHFNLRDQTEMALQEVAEMAISKTPKPLSLARLRGILTNYGPTININQRSAIGGTFLVDCCRARCVKESAILACVKELIEKYGANPNIPATEGNTYNRVNKNKSKHNTLPCLVVAASRGMPTIVKYLLDNTTASIEEMGTSRFRLYMNPKKSVCGTYTALSFAEKMKEAEIENGATNQQLPSLLKCIKLLNNAQARMMKED
;
A
#
# COMPACT_ATOMS: atom_id res chain seq x y z
N MET A 1 -19.55 -3.18 -3.95
CA MET A 1 -20.13 -3.47 -2.63
C MET A 1 -19.03 -3.44 -1.54
N PRO A 2 -18.50 -2.28 -1.11
CA PRO A 2 -17.57 -2.23 0.03
C PRO A 2 -18.13 -1.51 1.27
N SER A 3 -19.42 -1.12 1.27
CA SER A 3 -19.99 -0.22 2.27
C SER A 3 -20.64 -0.89 3.49
N GLN A 4 -20.81 -2.21 3.50
CA GLN A 4 -21.58 -2.88 4.57
C GLN A 4 -20.80 -3.09 5.88
N ILE A 5 -19.49 -3.29 5.81
CA ILE A 5 -18.66 -3.52 7.01
C ILE A 5 -18.46 -2.22 7.81
N PHE A 6 -18.41 -1.07 7.12
CA PHE A 6 -18.21 0.24 7.75
C PHE A 6 -19.51 0.91 8.18
N SER A 7 -20.66 0.32 7.84
CA SER A 7 -21.97 0.69 8.40
C SER A 7 -22.32 -0.07 9.67
N LEU A 8 -21.43 -0.97 10.13
CA LEU A 8 -21.62 -1.66 11.39
C LEU A 8 -21.54 -0.67 12.56
N PRO A 9 -22.31 -0.89 13.62
CA PRO A 9 -22.15 -0.16 14.88
C PRO A 9 -20.68 -0.18 15.37
N ASP A 10 -20.22 0.95 15.95
CA ASP A 10 -18.83 1.15 16.38
C ASP A 10 -18.31 0.04 17.31
N ASP A 11 -19.19 -0.53 18.13
CA ASP A 11 -18.92 -1.65 19.04
C ASP A 11 -18.70 -2.98 18.32
N VAL A 12 -19.51 -3.29 17.31
CA VAL A 12 -19.33 -4.49 16.47
C VAL A 12 -18.03 -4.38 15.68
N PHE A 13 -17.78 -3.20 15.10
CA PHE A 13 -16.54 -2.93 14.36
C PHE A 13 -15.30 -3.07 15.25
N TYR A 14 -15.33 -2.50 16.45
CA TYR A 14 -14.24 -2.64 17.42
C TYR A 14 -13.99 -4.08 17.88
N ASN A 15 -15.05 -4.85 18.14
CA ASN A 15 -14.90 -6.26 18.52
C ASN A 15 -14.31 -7.11 17.39
N MET A 16 -14.62 -6.80 16.13
CA MET A 16 -13.94 -7.42 14.98
C MET A 16 -12.45 -7.09 14.99
N LEU A 17 -12.06 -5.85 15.31
CA LEU A 17 -10.66 -5.43 15.33
C LEU A 17 -9.85 -6.08 16.47
N LEU A 18 -10.47 -6.26 17.65
CA LEU A 18 -9.88 -7.01 18.76
C LEU A 18 -9.62 -8.48 18.42
N PHE A 19 -10.40 -9.04 17.50
CA PHE A 19 -10.16 -10.39 16.99
C PHE A 19 -8.97 -10.45 16.03
N VAL A 20 -8.72 -9.36 15.30
CA VAL A 20 -7.65 -9.28 14.29
C VAL A 20 -6.29 -8.92 14.90
N ASP A 21 -6.24 -8.10 15.95
CA ASP A 21 -4.97 -7.65 16.53
C ASP A 21 -5.10 -7.38 18.04
N GLN A 22 -3.96 -7.30 18.71
CA GLN A 22 -3.91 -7.00 20.13
C GLN A 22 -4.52 -5.62 20.42
N PRO A 23 -5.15 -5.47 21.59
CA PRO A 23 -5.69 -4.22 22.11
C PRO A 23 -4.91 -2.94 21.74
N LEU A 24 -3.61 -2.91 22.06
CA LEU A 24 -2.77 -1.73 21.87
C LEU A 24 -2.44 -1.42 20.39
N SER A 25 -2.75 -2.35 19.48
CA SER A 25 -2.51 -2.25 18.05
C SER A 25 -3.74 -1.86 17.25
N VAL A 26 -4.95 -1.88 17.82
CA VAL A 26 -6.19 -1.64 17.05
C VAL A 26 -6.25 -0.24 16.44
N ALA A 27 -5.82 0.80 17.16
CA ALA A 27 -5.68 2.15 16.60
C ALA A 27 -4.74 2.16 15.39
N ARG A 28 -3.64 1.40 15.46
CA ARG A 28 -2.70 1.22 14.34
C ARG A 28 -3.36 0.48 13.19
N VAL A 29 -4.10 -0.61 13.41
CA VAL A 29 -4.80 -1.34 12.33
C VAL A 29 -5.81 -0.44 11.62
N ILE A 30 -6.64 0.29 12.37
CA ILE A 30 -7.60 1.25 11.83
C ILE A 30 -6.89 2.28 10.95
N CYS A 31 -5.83 2.90 11.47
CA CYS A 31 -5.08 3.94 10.79
C CYS A 31 -4.23 3.45 9.61
N THR A 32 -3.63 2.26 9.72
CA THR A 32 -2.56 1.82 8.80
C THR A 32 -3.00 0.76 7.81
N GLN A 33 -3.98 -0.06 8.16
CA GLN A 33 -4.46 -1.14 7.30
C GLN A 33 -5.84 -0.83 6.73
N ILE A 34 -6.72 -0.18 7.51
CA ILE A 34 -8.11 0.06 7.11
C ILE A 34 -8.32 1.41 6.44
N ALA A 35 -7.83 2.50 7.04
CA ALA A 35 -7.97 3.84 6.48
C ALA A 35 -7.51 3.92 5.01
N PRO A 36 -6.36 3.33 4.60
CA PRO A 36 -5.86 3.42 3.23
C PRO A 36 -6.64 2.63 2.18
N LEU A 37 -7.61 1.79 2.57
CA LEU A 37 -8.36 0.95 1.63
C LEU A 37 -9.29 1.78 0.72
N SER A 38 -9.79 2.91 1.20
CA SER A 38 -10.71 3.78 0.45
C SER A 38 -10.78 5.22 0.98
N SER A 39 -11.37 6.13 0.20
CA SER A 39 -11.70 7.48 0.65
C SER A 39 -12.72 7.47 1.78
N ASP A 40 -13.66 6.53 1.76
CA ASP A 40 -14.77 6.46 2.71
C ASP A 40 -14.25 6.01 4.08
N THR A 41 -13.35 5.02 4.11
CA THR A 41 -12.65 4.59 5.33
C THR A 41 -11.75 5.69 5.89
N THR A 42 -11.04 6.44 5.03
CA THR A 42 -10.23 7.58 5.47
C THR A 42 -11.10 8.66 6.13
N ASN A 43 -12.26 8.95 5.54
CA ASN A 43 -13.20 9.95 6.07
C ASN A 43 -13.85 9.51 7.39
N LEU A 44 -14.22 8.24 7.51
CA LEU A 44 -14.74 7.67 8.75
C LEU A 44 -13.72 7.82 9.89
N VAL A 45 -12.47 7.42 9.64
CA VAL A 45 -11.39 7.50 10.64
C VAL A 45 -11.08 8.94 11.02
N SER A 46 -11.15 9.89 10.08
CA SER A 46 -10.79 11.29 10.36
C SER A 46 -11.90 12.08 11.05
N ASN A 47 -13.17 11.77 10.75
CA ASN A 47 -14.30 12.61 11.16
C ASN A 47 -15.14 12.02 12.30
N THR A 48 -15.08 10.71 12.55
CA THR A 48 -15.92 10.05 13.56
C THR A 48 -15.22 10.06 14.93
N SER A 49 -15.59 11.02 15.79
CA SER A 49 -15.05 11.08 17.16
C SER A 49 -15.52 9.91 18.03
N THR A 50 -16.73 9.40 17.81
CA THR A 50 -17.31 8.30 18.60
C THR A 50 -16.52 7.01 18.47
N LEU A 51 -16.05 6.70 17.27
CA LEU A 51 -15.16 5.56 17.00
C LEU A 51 -13.89 5.64 17.84
N TRP A 52 -13.25 6.81 17.90
CA TRP A 52 -12.03 7.00 18.67
C TRP A 52 -12.27 7.02 20.17
N ASP A 53 -13.39 7.58 20.62
CA ASP A 53 -13.81 7.53 22.01
C ASP A 53 -14.07 6.08 22.45
N PHE A 54 -14.61 5.24 21.56
CA PHE A 54 -14.83 3.82 21.80
C PHE A 54 -13.54 3.01 21.78
N VAL A 55 -12.69 3.20 20.76
CA VAL A 55 -11.40 2.52 20.61
C VAL A 55 -10.46 2.88 21.76
N LEU A 56 -10.27 4.17 22.04
CA LEU A 56 -9.39 4.61 23.12
C LEU A 56 -10.04 4.38 24.49
N GLY A 57 -11.36 4.58 24.60
CA GLY A 57 -12.11 4.33 25.83
C GLY A 57 -12.10 2.86 26.23
N GLY A 58 -12.16 1.92 25.29
CA GLY A 58 -12.13 0.47 25.52
C GLY A 58 -10.79 -0.07 26.04
N TYR A 59 -9.68 0.63 25.77
CA TYR A 59 -8.34 0.23 26.27
C TYR A 59 -7.96 0.84 27.62
N TYR A 60 -8.56 1.99 27.97
CA TYR A 60 -8.29 2.68 29.22
C TYR A 60 -9.47 2.62 30.21
N SER A 61 -10.59 2.02 29.83
CA SER A 61 -11.73 1.73 30.71
C SER A 61 -11.90 0.22 30.85
N THR A 62 -11.53 -0.30 32.00
CA THR A 62 -11.91 -1.65 32.41
C THR A 62 -13.34 -1.60 32.94
N GLU A 63 -14.25 -1.90 32.02
CA GLU A 63 -15.48 -2.69 32.20
C GLU A 63 -16.57 -2.22 33.18
N SER A 64 -17.78 -2.20 32.62
CA SER A 64 -19.08 -1.86 33.20
C SER A 64 -19.37 -0.37 33.38
N GLY A 65 -20.46 0.07 32.74
CA GLY A 65 -20.90 1.44 32.65
C GLY A 65 -21.11 2.11 34.02
N VAL A 66 -21.16 3.45 33.96
CA VAL A 66 -21.15 4.42 35.07
C VAL A 66 -19.76 4.62 35.66
N SER A 67 -19.03 5.58 35.08
CA SER A 67 -17.75 6.06 35.64
C SER A 67 -17.86 6.37 37.14
N SER A 68 -17.02 5.71 37.96
CA SER A 68 -16.93 5.97 39.39
C SER A 68 -16.53 7.44 39.67
N PRO A 69 -17.23 8.16 40.57
CA PRO A 69 -16.86 9.51 41.00
C PRO A 69 -15.41 9.64 41.51
N SER A 70 -14.78 8.52 41.90
CA SER A 70 -13.37 8.48 42.31
C SER A 70 -12.40 8.70 41.14
N ALA A 71 -12.70 8.22 39.93
CA ALA A 71 -11.89 8.45 38.73
C ALA A 71 -12.04 9.89 38.20
N TYR A 72 -13.21 10.50 38.39
CA TYR A 72 -13.42 11.94 38.16
C TYR A 72 -12.62 12.79 39.17
N ARG A 73 -12.58 12.39 40.46
CA ARG A 73 -11.79 13.08 41.49
C ARG A 73 -10.27 12.91 41.32
N ALA A 74 -9.80 11.77 40.84
CA ALA A 74 -8.39 11.58 40.47
C ALA A 74 -7.97 12.47 39.28
N ARG A 75 -8.91 12.84 38.41
CA ARG A 75 -8.70 13.79 37.29
C ARG A 75 -8.66 15.25 37.71
N THR A 76 -9.27 15.63 38.83
CA THR A 76 -9.34 17.03 39.31
C THR A 76 -8.33 17.40 40.39
N GLN A 77 -7.62 16.43 41.01
CA GLN A 77 -6.69 16.71 42.11
C GLN A 77 -5.19 16.74 41.78
N ARG A 78 -4.75 16.43 40.56
CA ARG A 78 -3.33 16.61 40.20
C ARG A 78 -3.11 18.01 39.62
N ARG A 79 -2.49 18.88 40.42
CA ARG A 79 -1.98 20.20 40.02
C ARG A 79 -1.35 20.13 38.64
N THR A 80 -2.02 20.77 37.70
CA THR A 80 -1.58 20.90 36.32
C THR A 80 -0.34 21.78 36.27
N SER A 81 0.77 21.21 35.81
CA SER A 81 1.87 22.01 35.27
C SER A 81 1.27 22.83 34.11
N LYS A 82 1.26 24.17 34.24
CA LYS A 82 0.83 25.08 33.16
C LYS A 82 1.60 24.87 31.84
N ARG A 83 2.75 24.18 31.90
CA ARG A 83 3.64 23.93 30.77
C ARG A 83 3.29 22.67 29.95
N LEU A 84 2.50 21.76 30.52
CA LEU A 84 1.99 20.58 29.82
C LEU A 84 0.47 20.66 29.80
N ARG A 85 -0.07 21.44 28.86
CA ARG A 85 -1.50 21.34 28.53
C ARG A 85 -1.72 19.94 27.95
N ARG A 86 -2.68 19.21 28.52
CA ARG A 86 -3.19 17.98 27.90
C ARG A 86 -4.03 18.41 26.69
N THR A 87 -3.49 18.23 25.51
CA THR A 87 -4.23 18.10 24.26
C THR A 87 -5.26 16.98 24.42
N THR A 88 -6.39 17.07 23.72
CA THR A 88 -7.40 16.01 23.83
C THR A 88 -6.79 14.69 23.31
N ALA A 89 -7.06 13.55 23.95
CA ALA A 89 -6.47 12.27 23.54
C ALA A 89 -6.69 11.96 22.04
N LYS A 90 -7.78 12.50 21.46
CA LYS A 90 -8.06 12.53 20.02
C LYS A 90 -7.00 13.31 19.24
N GLU A 91 -6.69 14.54 19.63
CA GLU A 91 -5.66 15.38 18.98
C GLU A 91 -4.27 14.75 19.10
N ASP A 92 -3.92 14.11 20.23
CA ASP A 92 -2.62 13.44 20.38
C ASP A 92 -2.47 12.20 19.50
N VAL A 93 -3.52 11.38 19.39
CA VAL A 93 -3.52 10.21 18.49
C VAL A 93 -3.55 10.64 17.03
N ILE A 94 -4.32 11.67 16.70
CA ILE A 94 -4.36 12.24 15.35
C ILE A 94 -3.03 12.92 14.99
N HIS A 95 -2.41 13.69 15.90
CA HIS A 95 -1.11 14.32 15.68
C HIS A 95 0.03 13.30 15.61
N ALA A 96 0.01 12.28 16.47
CA ALA A 96 0.93 11.14 16.35
C ALA A 96 0.73 10.47 14.98
N HIS A 97 -0.51 10.26 14.54
CA HIS A 97 -0.81 9.70 13.23
C HIS A 97 -0.36 10.59 12.07
N PHE A 98 -0.49 11.92 12.16
CA PHE A 98 0.06 12.85 11.18
C PHE A 98 1.59 12.80 11.15
N ASN A 99 2.26 12.74 12.30
CA ASN A 99 3.71 12.56 12.35
C ASN A 99 4.16 11.22 11.74
N LEU A 100 3.36 10.15 11.91
CA LEU A 100 3.61 8.85 11.27
C LEU A 100 3.39 8.89 9.74
N ARG A 101 2.38 9.62 9.31
CA ARG A 101 2.08 9.87 7.90
C ARG A 101 3.24 10.62 7.24
N ASP A 102 3.77 11.65 7.91
CA ASP A 102 4.89 12.45 7.43
C ASP A 102 6.17 11.62 7.27
N GLN A 103 6.53 10.80 8.27
CA GLN A 103 7.70 9.92 8.17
C GLN A 103 7.56 8.86 7.06
N THR A 104 6.37 8.26 6.93
CA THR A 104 6.09 7.29 5.88
C THR A 104 6.13 7.95 4.50
N GLU A 105 5.62 9.17 4.38
CA GLU A 105 5.62 9.94 3.14
C GLU A 105 7.03 10.37 2.73
N MET A 106 7.86 10.83 3.67
CA MET A 106 9.28 11.11 3.42
C MET A 106 10.04 9.86 2.96
N ALA A 107 9.86 8.74 3.64
CA ALA A 107 10.49 7.47 3.27
C ALA A 107 10.07 7.00 1.87
N LEU A 108 8.79 7.15 1.53
CA LEU A 108 8.25 6.75 0.23
C LEU A 108 8.75 7.68 -0.88
N GLN A 109 8.86 8.98 -0.62
CA GLN A 109 9.47 9.94 -1.55
C GLN A 109 10.92 9.57 -1.86
N GLU A 110 11.74 9.22 -0.86
CA GLU A 110 13.11 8.76 -1.10
C GLU A 110 13.18 7.46 -1.92
N VAL A 111 12.27 6.51 -1.66
CA VAL A 111 12.18 5.27 -2.45
C VAL A 111 11.76 5.56 -3.90
N ALA A 112 10.80 6.46 -4.11
CA ALA A 112 10.38 6.89 -5.43
C ALA A 112 11.52 7.59 -6.20
N GLU A 113 12.33 8.41 -5.53
CA GLU A 113 13.51 9.04 -6.13
C GLU A 113 14.57 8.01 -6.55
N MET A 114 14.83 7.00 -5.71
CA MET A 114 15.73 5.89 -6.07
C MET A 114 15.19 5.03 -7.23
N ALA A 115 13.87 4.96 -7.41
CA ALA A 115 13.25 4.22 -8.50
C ALA A 115 13.39 4.93 -9.87
N ILE A 116 13.63 6.24 -9.88
CA ILE A 116 13.75 7.04 -11.11
C ILE A 116 15.16 6.90 -11.70
N SER A 117 15.22 6.65 -13.03
CA SER A 117 16.37 6.14 -13.79
C SER A 117 17.64 7.01 -13.87
N LYS A 118 17.72 8.14 -13.15
CA LYS A 118 18.82 9.12 -13.31
C LYS A 118 19.48 9.51 -11.99
N THR A 119 19.11 8.89 -10.88
CA THR A 119 19.75 9.19 -9.61
C THR A 119 21.11 8.50 -9.51
N PRO A 120 22.13 9.16 -8.93
CA PRO A 120 23.45 8.57 -8.73
C PRO A 120 23.43 7.40 -7.72
N LYS A 121 22.30 7.22 -7.02
CA LYS A 121 22.11 6.23 -5.97
C LYS A 121 20.92 5.31 -6.34
N PRO A 122 21.13 4.27 -7.18
CA PRO A 122 20.06 3.34 -7.53
C PRO A 122 19.54 2.54 -6.33
N LEU A 123 18.31 2.04 -6.43
CA LEU A 123 17.71 1.16 -5.43
C LEU A 123 18.60 -0.07 -5.14
N SER A 124 18.84 -0.33 -3.85
CA SER A 124 19.47 -1.56 -3.36
C SER A 124 18.84 -1.95 -2.02
N LEU A 125 18.93 -3.23 -1.66
CA LEU A 125 18.38 -3.72 -0.40
C LEU A 125 18.97 -2.98 0.82
N ALA A 126 20.28 -2.72 0.80
CA ALA A 126 20.95 -1.99 1.88
C ALA A 126 20.41 -0.56 2.04
N ARG A 127 20.15 0.13 0.92
CA ARG A 127 19.57 1.49 0.95
C ARG A 127 18.12 1.48 1.40
N LEU A 128 17.31 0.54 0.89
CA LEU A 128 15.93 0.38 1.34
C LEU A 128 15.89 0.14 2.85
N ARG A 129 16.72 -0.79 3.38
CA ARG A 129 16.83 -1.02 4.82
C ARG A 129 17.25 0.24 5.58
N GLY A 130 18.20 1.00 5.05
CA GLY A 130 18.62 2.28 5.61
C GLY A 130 17.46 3.25 5.76
N ILE A 131 16.67 3.46 4.70
CA ILE A 131 15.48 4.32 4.72
C ILE A 131 14.46 3.79 5.73
N LEU A 132 14.12 2.50 5.67
CA LEU A 132 13.13 1.90 6.55
C LEU A 132 13.54 1.96 8.02
N THR A 133 14.84 1.95 8.31
CA THR A 133 15.38 2.09 9.67
C THR A 133 15.41 3.55 10.11
N ASN A 134 15.83 4.47 9.23
CA ASN A 134 15.94 5.90 9.53
C ASN A 134 14.59 6.55 9.81
N TYR A 135 13.56 6.13 9.06
CA TYR A 135 12.17 6.60 9.23
C TYR A 135 11.32 5.64 10.07
N GLY A 136 11.90 4.53 10.53
CA GLY A 136 11.27 3.54 11.41
C GLY A 136 11.18 4.02 12.87
N PRO A 137 10.52 3.26 13.77
CA PRO A 137 9.99 1.90 13.58
C PRO A 137 8.53 1.84 13.08
N THR A 138 7.93 2.99 12.76
CA THR A 138 6.48 3.16 12.61
C THR A 138 6.02 3.42 11.17
N ILE A 139 6.82 3.02 10.19
CA ILE A 139 6.49 3.18 8.77
C ILE A 139 5.27 2.32 8.43
N ASN A 140 4.27 2.94 7.81
CA ASN A 140 3.18 2.19 7.22
C ASN A 140 3.56 1.73 5.80
N ILE A 141 4.01 0.48 5.70
CA ILE A 141 4.50 -0.10 4.43
C ILE A 141 3.45 -0.13 3.31
N ASN A 142 2.18 -0.15 3.69
CA ASN A 142 1.02 -0.30 2.81
C ASN A 142 0.35 1.06 2.52
N GLN A 143 0.89 2.15 3.08
CA GLN A 143 0.40 3.49 2.81
C GLN A 143 0.68 3.88 1.35
N ARG A 144 -0.29 4.55 0.74
CA ARG A 144 -0.10 5.26 -0.52
C ARG A 144 0.40 6.67 -0.23
N SER A 145 1.40 7.13 -0.97
CA SER A 145 1.83 8.53 -0.91
C SER A 145 0.78 9.46 -1.50
N ALA A 146 0.92 10.76 -1.28
CA ALA A 146 0.08 11.76 -1.93
C ALA A 146 0.20 11.76 -3.46
N ILE A 147 1.33 11.32 -4.00
CA ILE A 147 1.53 11.09 -5.45
C ILE A 147 1.04 9.70 -5.90
N GLY A 148 0.49 8.92 -4.96
CA GLY A 148 -0.20 7.66 -5.15
C GLY A 148 0.69 6.41 -5.23
N GLY A 149 2.01 6.54 -5.09
CA GLY A 149 2.94 5.40 -5.05
C GLY A 149 2.82 4.57 -3.77
N THR A 150 3.28 3.32 -3.81
CA THR A 150 3.51 2.46 -2.63
C THR A 150 4.95 1.97 -2.65
N PHE A 151 5.52 1.62 -1.49
CA PHE A 151 6.89 1.10 -1.41
C PHE A 151 7.12 -0.07 -2.37
N LEU A 152 6.17 -1.00 -2.41
CA LEU A 152 6.27 -2.21 -3.22
C LEU A 152 6.21 -1.89 -4.72
N VAL A 153 5.25 -1.07 -5.14
CA VAL A 153 5.09 -0.70 -6.55
C VAL A 153 6.27 0.16 -7.02
N ASP A 154 6.75 1.11 -6.22
CA ASP A 154 7.88 1.96 -6.60
C ASP A 154 9.19 1.17 -6.68
N CYS A 155 9.40 0.17 -5.81
CA CYS A 155 10.50 -0.78 -5.97
C CYS A 155 10.39 -1.52 -7.31
N CYS A 156 9.21 -2.01 -7.68
CA CYS A 156 8.98 -2.66 -8.97
C CYS A 156 9.04 -1.71 -10.17
N ARG A 157 8.86 -0.39 -9.98
CA ARG A 157 9.03 0.65 -11.02
C ARG A 157 10.47 1.11 -11.18
N ALA A 158 11.38 0.69 -10.29
CA ALA A 158 12.77 1.07 -10.32
C ALA A 158 13.44 0.76 -11.66
N ARG A 159 13.96 1.80 -12.33
CA ARG A 159 14.62 1.70 -13.63
C ARG A 159 16.14 1.65 -13.46
N CYS A 160 16.83 1.04 -14.43
CA CYS A 160 18.30 0.88 -14.37
C CYS A 160 18.80 0.09 -13.15
N VAL A 161 17.94 -0.75 -12.57
CA VAL A 161 18.24 -1.63 -11.44
C VAL A 161 18.11 -3.08 -11.91
N LYS A 162 19.05 -3.94 -11.49
CA LYS A 162 18.98 -5.38 -11.80
C LYS A 162 17.75 -6.00 -11.13
N GLU A 163 17.06 -6.89 -11.84
CA GLU A 163 15.88 -7.59 -11.33
C GLU A 163 16.15 -8.29 -10.00
N SER A 164 17.34 -8.88 -9.81
CA SER A 164 17.73 -9.52 -8.54
C SER A 164 17.75 -8.56 -7.34
N ALA A 165 18.15 -7.30 -7.55
CA ALA A 165 18.14 -6.29 -6.50
C ALA A 165 16.71 -5.83 -6.17
N ILE A 166 15.85 -5.71 -7.19
CA ILE A 166 14.43 -5.42 -7.00
C ILE A 166 13.77 -6.57 -6.23
N LEU A 167 14.01 -7.82 -6.63
CA LEU A 167 13.48 -9.01 -5.95
C LEU A 167 13.89 -9.04 -4.48
N ALA A 168 15.15 -8.73 -4.16
CA ALA A 168 15.62 -8.67 -2.78
C ALA A 168 14.86 -7.61 -1.95
N CYS A 169 14.55 -6.45 -2.55
CA CYS A 169 13.74 -5.40 -1.91
C CYS A 169 12.29 -5.85 -1.74
N VAL A 170 11.69 -6.44 -2.77
CA VAL A 170 10.31 -6.98 -2.75
C VAL A 170 10.15 -8.03 -1.64
N LYS A 171 11.11 -8.96 -1.52
CA LYS A 171 11.13 -9.95 -0.44
C LYS A 171 11.21 -9.32 0.93
N GLU A 172 12.13 -8.38 1.14
CA GLU A 172 12.24 -7.67 2.42
C GLU A 172 10.92 -6.98 2.79
N LEU A 173 10.31 -6.26 1.84
CA LEU A 173 9.05 -5.55 2.09
C LEU A 173 7.92 -6.50 2.46
N ILE A 174 7.78 -7.63 1.76
CA ILE A 174 6.68 -8.58 1.98
C ILE A 174 6.95 -9.43 3.23
N GLU A 175 8.10 -10.10 3.30
CA GLU A 175 8.41 -11.10 4.34
C GLU A 175 8.65 -10.46 5.71
N LYS A 176 9.30 -9.29 5.75
CA LYS A 176 9.69 -8.65 7.03
C LYS A 176 8.78 -7.50 7.44
N TYR A 177 8.28 -6.72 6.47
CA TYR A 177 7.48 -5.54 6.76
C TYR A 177 5.97 -5.75 6.49
N GLY A 178 5.55 -6.88 5.92
CA GLY A 178 4.14 -7.20 5.68
C GLY A 178 3.50 -6.38 4.56
N ALA A 179 4.28 -6.01 3.54
CA ALA A 179 3.74 -5.34 2.35
C ALA A 179 2.74 -6.24 1.62
N ASN A 180 1.56 -5.69 1.32
CA ASN A 180 0.49 -6.40 0.65
C ASN A 180 0.60 -6.17 -0.89
N PRO A 181 0.77 -7.23 -1.70
CA PRO A 181 0.92 -7.11 -3.15
C PRO A 181 -0.33 -6.63 -3.88
N ASN A 182 -1.50 -6.73 -3.25
CA ASN A 182 -2.81 -6.33 -3.78
C ASN A 182 -3.16 -4.87 -3.45
N ILE A 183 -2.25 -4.10 -2.85
CA ILE A 183 -2.46 -2.67 -2.67
C ILE A 183 -1.85 -1.96 -3.89
N PRO A 184 -2.67 -1.55 -4.86
CA PRO A 184 -2.16 -0.88 -6.04
C PRO A 184 -1.66 0.53 -5.69
N ALA A 185 -0.70 1.02 -6.47
CA ALA A 185 -0.46 2.45 -6.56
C ALA A 185 -1.63 3.13 -7.28
N THR A 186 -1.76 4.44 -7.15
CA THR A 186 -2.78 5.24 -7.84
C THR A 186 -2.06 6.29 -8.71
N GLU A 187 -2.20 6.24 -10.02
CA GLU A 187 -1.56 7.22 -10.90
C GLU A 187 -2.50 8.42 -11.14
N GLY A 188 -2.24 9.55 -10.48
CA GLY A 188 -2.98 10.80 -10.69
C GLY A 188 -2.92 11.77 -9.51
N ASN A 189 -3.00 13.08 -9.79
CA ASN A 189 -2.90 14.16 -8.80
C ASN A 189 -4.08 14.10 -7.82
N THR A 190 -3.90 13.44 -6.68
CA THR A 190 -4.97 13.18 -5.71
C THR A 190 -5.35 14.43 -4.90
N TYR A 191 -4.53 15.48 -4.93
CA TYR A 191 -4.86 16.78 -4.32
C TYR A 191 -5.97 17.55 -5.05
N ASN A 192 -6.23 17.25 -6.33
CA ASN A 192 -7.25 17.93 -7.11
C ASN A 192 -8.22 16.91 -7.73
N ARG A 193 -9.19 16.43 -6.94
CA ARG A 193 -10.60 16.28 -7.38
C ARG A 193 -11.43 15.51 -6.33
N VAL A 194 -12.06 16.29 -5.46
CA VAL A 194 -13.39 16.02 -4.92
C VAL A 194 -14.45 16.36 -5.99
N ASN A 195 -14.27 15.91 -7.24
CA ASN A 195 -15.31 16.02 -8.25
C ASN A 195 -15.92 14.63 -8.46
N LYS A 196 -17.19 14.54 -8.04
CA LYS A 196 -18.15 13.43 -8.04
C LYS A 196 -18.44 12.76 -9.40
N ASN A 197 -17.52 12.81 -10.35
CA ASN A 197 -17.65 12.06 -11.60
C ASN A 197 -16.76 10.82 -11.53
N LYS A 198 -17.35 9.65 -11.80
CA LYS A 198 -16.79 8.28 -11.86
C LYS A 198 -15.56 8.13 -12.78
N SER A 199 -14.54 8.95 -12.58
CA SER A 199 -13.25 8.87 -13.21
C SER A 199 -12.55 7.67 -12.58
N LYS A 200 -12.53 6.54 -13.30
CA LYS A 200 -11.76 5.33 -12.95
C LYS A 200 -10.42 5.75 -12.35
N HIS A 201 -10.22 5.50 -11.05
CA HIS A 201 -8.92 5.71 -10.45
C HIS A 201 -7.93 4.80 -11.20
N ASN A 202 -6.85 5.37 -11.75
CA ASN A 202 -5.83 4.58 -12.41
C ASN A 202 -5.07 3.82 -11.32
N THR A 203 -5.47 2.58 -11.05
CA THR A 203 -4.79 1.70 -10.11
C THR A 203 -3.66 0.97 -10.81
N LEU A 204 -2.54 0.76 -10.13
CA LEU A 204 -1.41 0.03 -10.68
C LEU A 204 -0.90 -1.02 -9.67
N PRO A 205 -1.38 -2.27 -9.77
CA PRO A 205 -0.94 -3.37 -8.94
C PRO A 205 0.52 -3.75 -9.20
N CYS A 206 1.20 -4.28 -8.18
CA CYS A 206 2.59 -4.70 -8.26
C CYS A 206 2.81 -5.78 -9.34
N LEU A 207 1.91 -6.77 -9.40
CA LEU A 207 2.01 -7.87 -10.37
C LEU A 207 1.92 -7.36 -11.82
N VAL A 208 1.06 -6.38 -12.09
CA VAL A 208 0.92 -5.75 -13.41
C VAL A 208 2.22 -5.06 -13.82
N VAL A 209 2.87 -4.32 -12.91
CA VAL A 209 4.17 -3.68 -13.17
C VAL A 209 5.26 -4.71 -13.44
N ALA A 210 5.30 -5.79 -12.66
CA ALA A 210 6.29 -6.85 -12.83
C ALA A 210 6.15 -7.56 -14.18
N ALA A 211 4.90 -7.88 -14.57
CA ALA A 211 4.59 -8.55 -15.81
C ALA A 211 4.88 -7.66 -17.04
N SER A 212 4.42 -6.40 -17.03
CA SER A 212 4.59 -5.49 -18.17
C SER A 212 6.06 -5.12 -18.44
N ARG A 213 6.90 -5.13 -17.40
CA ARG A 213 8.34 -4.89 -17.50
C ARG A 213 9.16 -6.14 -17.80
N GLY A 214 8.52 -7.31 -17.94
CA GLY A 214 9.21 -8.57 -18.18
C GLY A 214 10.15 -8.96 -17.03
N MET A 215 9.67 -8.96 -15.79
CA MET A 215 10.42 -9.35 -14.59
C MET A 215 9.99 -10.74 -14.07
N PRO A 216 10.41 -11.84 -14.70
CA PRO A 216 9.86 -13.17 -14.45
C PRO A 216 10.17 -13.72 -13.05
N THR A 217 11.29 -13.35 -12.43
CA THR A 217 11.61 -13.81 -11.06
C THR A 217 10.71 -13.16 -10.02
N ILE A 218 10.34 -11.90 -10.22
CA ILE A 218 9.39 -11.18 -9.37
C ILE A 218 7.98 -11.71 -9.61
N VAL A 219 7.55 -11.87 -10.87
CA VAL A 219 6.25 -12.46 -11.21
C VAL A 219 6.11 -13.84 -10.57
N LYS A 220 7.13 -14.70 -10.72
CA LYS A 220 7.12 -16.03 -10.08
C LYS A 220 6.97 -15.93 -8.57
N TYR A 221 7.77 -15.08 -7.92
CA TYR A 221 7.71 -14.91 -6.47
C TYR A 221 6.33 -14.42 -5.99
N LEU A 222 5.74 -13.43 -6.67
CA LEU A 222 4.41 -12.93 -6.31
C LEU A 222 3.34 -14.01 -6.47
N LEU A 223 3.41 -14.84 -7.52
CA LEU A 223 2.44 -15.92 -7.75
C LEU A 223 2.63 -17.10 -6.80
N ASP A 224 3.86 -17.52 -6.53
CA ASP A 224 4.15 -18.73 -5.75
C ASP A 224 4.16 -18.48 -4.24
N ASN A 225 4.46 -17.25 -3.78
CA ASN A 225 4.74 -16.96 -2.37
C ASN A 225 3.81 -15.90 -1.75
N THR A 226 2.85 -15.36 -2.50
CA THR A 226 1.98 -14.29 -1.99
C THR A 226 0.54 -14.45 -2.46
N THR A 227 -0.37 -13.65 -1.93
CA THR A 227 -1.79 -13.62 -2.34
C THR A 227 -2.06 -12.69 -3.53
N ALA A 228 -1.06 -12.44 -4.39
CA ALA A 228 -1.17 -11.50 -5.49
C ALA A 228 -2.30 -11.92 -6.47
N SER A 229 -3.29 -11.06 -6.68
CA SER A 229 -4.41 -11.34 -7.57
C SER A 229 -4.00 -11.27 -9.04
N ILE A 230 -4.29 -12.34 -9.78
CA ILE A 230 -4.01 -12.44 -11.22
C ILE A 230 -5.04 -11.65 -12.05
N GLU A 231 -6.26 -11.56 -11.54
CA GLU A 231 -7.40 -10.93 -12.20
C GLU A 231 -7.46 -9.41 -11.96
N GLU A 232 -6.65 -8.90 -11.02
CA GLU A 232 -6.63 -7.47 -10.73
C GLU A 232 -6.14 -6.68 -11.95
N MET A 233 -6.99 -5.76 -12.41
CA MET A 233 -6.67 -4.90 -13.53
C MET A 233 -5.84 -3.69 -13.05
N GLY A 234 -4.77 -3.40 -13.79
CA GLY A 234 -4.02 -2.16 -13.66
C GLY A 234 -4.29 -1.23 -14.84
N THR A 235 -4.27 0.07 -14.61
CA THR A 235 -4.24 1.11 -15.63
C THR A 235 -2.91 1.84 -15.58
N SER A 236 -2.09 1.72 -16.63
CA SER A 236 -0.84 2.46 -16.73
C SER A 236 -0.33 2.55 -18.17
N ARG A 237 0.86 3.15 -18.32
CA ARG A 237 1.58 3.35 -19.57
C ARG A 237 3.01 2.83 -19.46
N PHE A 238 3.34 1.80 -20.22
CA PHE A 238 4.69 1.21 -20.26
C PHE A 238 5.35 1.50 -21.60
N ARG A 239 6.60 1.96 -21.56
CA ARG A 239 7.40 2.22 -22.77
C ARG A 239 7.98 0.92 -23.30
N LEU A 240 8.06 0.82 -24.62
CA LEU A 240 8.74 -0.30 -25.27
C LEU A 240 10.25 -0.20 -25.05
N TYR A 241 10.89 -1.35 -24.93
CA TYR A 241 12.32 -1.52 -24.86
C TYR A 241 12.98 -1.22 -26.22
N MET A 242 12.47 -1.81 -27.30
CA MET A 242 13.04 -1.59 -28.65
C MET A 242 12.78 -0.18 -29.17
N ASN A 243 11.68 0.44 -28.77
CA ASN A 243 11.34 1.81 -29.16
C ASN A 243 10.83 2.64 -27.97
N PRO A 244 11.73 3.29 -27.21
CA PRO A 244 11.36 4.05 -26.02
C PRO A 244 10.42 5.25 -26.25
N LYS A 245 10.20 5.65 -27.52
CA LYS A 245 9.24 6.71 -27.89
C LYS A 245 7.80 6.20 -27.95
N LYS A 246 7.60 4.89 -28.08
CA LYS A 246 6.28 4.25 -28.10
C LYS A 246 5.97 3.64 -26.74
N SER A 247 4.67 3.48 -26.49
CA SER A 247 4.18 2.93 -25.22
C SER A 247 2.87 2.17 -25.42
N VAL A 248 2.69 1.08 -24.67
CA VAL A 248 1.38 0.45 -24.46
C VAL A 248 0.69 1.16 -23.31
N CYS A 249 -0.56 1.59 -23.52
CA CYS A 249 -1.37 2.28 -22.52
C CYS A 249 -2.76 1.63 -22.50
N GLY A 250 -3.31 1.41 -21.31
CA GLY A 250 -4.66 0.89 -21.16
C GLY A 250 -4.91 0.28 -19.78
N THR A 251 -6.08 -0.33 -19.63
CA THR A 251 -6.49 -1.05 -18.42
C THR A 251 -6.51 -2.55 -18.73
N TYR A 252 -5.59 -3.31 -18.15
CA TYR A 252 -5.43 -4.73 -18.41
C TYR A 252 -5.03 -5.49 -17.15
N THR A 253 -5.29 -6.80 -17.12
CA THR A 253 -4.68 -7.73 -16.15
C THR A 253 -3.17 -7.86 -16.42
N ALA A 254 -2.46 -8.49 -15.49
CA ALA A 254 -1.01 -8.72 -15.64
C ALA A 254 -0.67 -9.52 -16.91
N LEU A 255 -1.44 -10.57 -17.22
CA LEU A 255 -1.25 -11.38 -18.42
C LEU A 255 -1.48 -10.56 -19.70
N SER A 256 -2.64 -9.90 -19.80
CA SER A 256 -2.98 -9.13 -20.99
C SER A 256 -2.03 -7.95 -21.23
N PHE A 257 -1.48 -7.34 -20.17
CA PHE A 257 -0.42 -6.33 -20.34
C PHE A 257 0.86 -6.94 -20.91
N ALA A 258 1.31 -8.09 -20.41
CA ALA A 258 2.51 -8.76 -20.90
C ALA A 258 2.37 -9.19 -22.37
N GLU A 259 1.19 -9.69 -22.77
CA GLU A 259 0.89 -10.06 -24.15
C GLU A 259 0.89 -8.85 -25.09
N LYS A 260 0.22 -7.75 -24.71
CA LYS A 260 0.23 -6.52 -25.50
C LYS A 260 1.60 -5.88 -25.60
N MET A 261 2.39 -5.95 -24.52
CA MET A 261 3.79 -5.53 -24.58
C MET A 261 4.57 -6.38 -25.58
N LYS A 262 4.37 -7.71 -25.59
CA LYS A 262 5.06 -8.62 -26.53
C LYS A 262 4.69 -8.30 -27.98
N GLU A 263 3.40 -8.16 -28.26
CA GLU A 263 2.88 -7.79 -29.59
C GLU A 263 3.48 -6.46 -30.05
N ALA A 264 3.42 -5.43 -29.20
CA ALA A 264 3.95 -4.12 -29.52
C ALA A 264 5.47 -4.11 -29.71
N GLU A 265 6.25 -4.91 -28.97
CA GLU A 265 7.68 -5.06 -29.22
C GLU A 265 7.95 -5.71 -30.59
N ILE A 266 7.21 -6.77 -30.94
CA ILE A 266 7.34 -7.47 -32.23
C ILE A 266 6.99 -6.54 -33.39
N GLU A 267 5.88 -5.79 -33.29
CA GLU A 267 5.49 -4.76 -34.27
C GLU A 267 6.55 -3.67 -34.45
N ASN A 268 7.41 -3.47 -33.45
CA ASN A 268 8.52 -2.50 -33.49
C ASN A 268 9.88 -3.16 -33.73
N GLY A 269 9.89 -4.37 -34.31
CA GLY A 269 11.09 -5.03 -34.81
C GLY A 269 11.80 -5.95 -33.81
N ALA A 270 11.20 -6.23 -32.66
CA ALA A 270 11.74 -7.27 -31.77
C ALA A 270 11.49 -8.67 -32.34
N THR A 271 12.45 -9.56 -32.14
CA THR A 271 12.27 -11.00 -32.36
C THR A 271 11.92 -11.70 -31.05
N ASN A 272 11.27 -12.87 -31.12
CA ASN A 272 10.96 -13.67 -29.92
C ASN A 272 12.21 -14.01 -29.08
N GLN A 273 13.37 -14.19 -29.73
CA GLN A 273 14.64 -14.46 -29.06
C GLN A 273 15.13 -13.27 -28.22
N GLN A 274 14.71 -12.05 -28.54
CA GLN A 274 15.04 -10.82 -27.81
C GLN A 274 14.06 -10.54 -26.65
N LEU A 275 12.98 -11.31 -26.52
CA LEU A 275 11.95 -11.13 -25.48
C LEU A 275 11.85 -12.30 -24.47
N PRO A 276 12.95 -12.96 -24.06
CA PRO A 276 12.87 -14.18 -23.25
C PRO A 276 12.22 -13.93 -21.88
N SER A 277 12.47 -12.78 -21.27
CA SER A 277 11.92 -12.44 -19.95
C SER A 277 10.41 -12.20 -20.00
N LEU A 278 9.92 -11.53 -21.06
CA LEU A 278 8.49 -11.28 -21.25
C LEU A 278 7.73 -12.56 -21.58
N LEU A 279 8.27 -13.40 -22.47
CA LEU A 279 7.72 -14.72 -22.78
C LEU A 279 7.65 -15.61 -21.54
N LYS A 280 8.67 -15.55 -20.67
CA LYS A 280 8.68 -16.27 -19.40
C LYS A 280 7.60 -15.74 -18.43
N CYS A 281 7.37 -14.43 -18.37
CA CYS A 281 6.25 -13.87 -17.59
C CYS A 281 4.90 -14.37 -18.07
N ILE A 282 4.66 -14.34 -19.39
CA ILE A 282 3.41 -14.83 -20.00
C ILE A 282 3.20 -16.32 -19.67
N LYS A 283 4.24 -17.14 -19.78
CA LYS A 283 4.17 -18.57 -19.42
C LYS A 283 3.80 -18.78 -17.95
N LEU A 284 4.41 -18.02 -17.04
CA LEU A 284 4.11 -18.11 -15.60
C LEU A 284 2.66 -17.72 -15.29
N LEU A 285 2.18 -16.62 -15.89
CA LEU A 285 0.82 -16.12 -15.69
C LEU A 285 -0.23 -17.07 -16.28
N ASN A 286 -0.01 -17.60 -17.47
CA ASN A 286 -0.87 -18.64 -18.06
C ASN A 286 -0.97 -19.88 -17.20
N ASN A 287 0.17 -20.36 -16.67
CA ASN A 287 0.19 -21.51 -15.78
C ASN A 287 -0.59 -21.25 -14.49
N ALA A 288 -0.48 -20.04 -13.93
CA ALA A 288 -1.17 -19.67 -12.71
C ALA A 288 -2.69 -19.49 -12.95
N GLN A 289 -3.10 -18.89 -14.08
CA GLN A 289 -4.51 -18.82 -14.48
C GLN A 289 -5.11 -20.21 -14.70
N ALA A 290 -4.37 -21.12 -15.33
CA ALA A 290 -4.82 -22.50 -15.53
C ALA A 290 -4.92 -23.32 -14.23
N ARG A 291 -4.19 -22.95 -13.17
CA ARG A 291 -4.34 -23.56 -11.83
C ARG A 291 -5.62 -23.07 -11.16
N MET A 292 -5.90 -21.77 -11.21
CA MET A 292 -7.13 -21.20 -10.66
C MET A 292 -8.38 -21.86 -11.28
N MET A 293 -8.43 -22.00 -12.60
CA MET A 293 -9.55 -22.65 -13.30
C MET A 293 -9.77 -24.15 -12.97
N LYS A 294 -8.83 -24.80 -12.27
CA LYS A 294 -8.97 -26.19 -11.82
C LYS A 294 -9.40 -26.32 -10.37
N GLU A 295 -9.33 -25.23 -9.61
CA GLU A 295 -9.67 -25.17 -8.19
C GLU A 295 -11.11 -24.66 -7.97
N ASP A 296 -11.71 -24.05 -8.99
CA ASP A 296 -13.14 -23.68 -9.08
C ASP A 296 -14.00 -24.84 -9.64
#